data_AF-A0A842TPA5-F1
#
_entry.id   AF-A0A842TPA5-F1
#
_cell.length_a   1.000
_cell.length_b   1.000
_cell.length_c   1.000
_cell.angle_alpha   90.00
_cell.angle_beta   90.00
_cell.angle_gamma   90.00
#
_symmetry.space_group_name_H-M   'P 1'
#
loop_
_entity.id
_entity.type
_entity.pdbx_description
1 polymer ?
#
loop_
_entity_poly.entity_id
_entity_poly.type
_entity_poly.pdbx_seq_one_letter_code
_entity_poly.pdbx_strand_id
1 'polypeptide(L)'
;TPISIISNSDLKNESDYGNGTQINPFIIENKTIDGLGSKCIYIYNTTYYFIIRNCTLYGGTYGIEFENVINGIIYNNTISQNNFGIKIDSNSNSNNITSNFIYNNSYIGIWMESSYRNKIFNNEIDLHNKYGIQLWQTNNSFIFNNAITNTMNSSDFNGYGINLINTNNVKIQNNTINDNSKNGIWINGDQGSIIRNNTINNNTNSGVFIQLGYDLLIYNNTIKFNYKGLFEEAGENNSYYNNLITDIDTDNDGLSDYEEDWIYNTEYNNSDTDTDNLTDGQEVLEYFSNPKNNDTDNDGLLDGDEINIYNTNLTSNDTDNDGLLDGDEINIYETLPNNSDTDGDLIPDGWEVYNDLNPNDNLDASLDFDNDGLSNYQEFLYNTLINNSDTDGDNYSDGVEISIGTDPLNPDSYPQITNQDIFILISVMIIVLAVLSFNFIVSLYRFKKKFSKFVKKK
;
A
#
# COMPACT_ATOMS: atom_id res chain seq x y z
N THR A 1 57.00 -12.70 -11.61
CA THR A 1 57.26 -12.30 -10.21
C THR A 1 56.56 -11.00 -9.94
N PRO A 2 56.14 -10.73 -8.69
CA PRO A 2 55.58 -9.45 -8.29
C PRO A 2 56.45 -8.25 -8.70
N ILE A 3 55.82 -7.14 -9.08
CA ILE A 3 56.47 -5.88 -9.44
C ILE A 3 56.19 -4.86 -8.36
N SER A 4 57.25 -4.20 -7.87
CA SER A 4 57.15 -3.13 -6.88
C SER A 4 57.92 -1.91 -7.38
N ILE A 5 57.19 -0.84 -7.67
CA ILE A 5 57.71 0.44 -8.14
C ILE A 5 57.53 1.45 -7.01
N ILE A 6 58.62 1.83 -6.36
CA ILE A 6 58.59 2.74 -5.21
C ILE A 6 59.14 4.13 -5.53
N SER A 7 59.53 4.35 -6.79
CA SER A 7 60.03 5.62 -7.28
C SER A 7 59.87 5.75 -8.80
N ASN A 8 59.95 6.99 -9.28
CA ASN A 8 60.04 7.31 -10.71
C ASN A 8 61.20 6.60 -11.44
N SER A 9 62.29 6.31 -10.73
CA SER A 9 63.44 5.58 -11.30
C SER A 9 63.11 4.11 -11.51
N ASP A 10 62.38 3.50 -10.58
CA ASP A 10 61.95 2.09 -10.69
C ASP A 10 60.97 1.93 -11.84
N LEU A 11 60.01 2.86 -11.99
CA LEU A 11 59.06 2.85 -13.10
C LEU A 11 59.77 2.89 -14.45
N LYS A 12 60.83 3.69 -14.57
CA LYS A 12 61.65 3.76 -15.78
C LYS A 12 62.38 2.44 -16.06
N ASN A 13 62.86 1.76 -15.02
CA ASN A 13 63.61 0.50 -15.16
C ASN A 13 62.71 -0.69 -15.48
N GLU A 14 61.48 -0.70 -14.95
CA GLU A 14 60.48 -1.75 -15.20
C GLU A 14 59.74 -1.59 -16.52
N SER A 15 59.79 -0.41 -17.11
CA SER A 15 59.11 -0.08 -18.36
C SER A 15 59.95 -0.47 -19.58
N ASP A 16 59.33 -1.19 -20.52
CA ASP A 16 59.97 -1.59 -21.77
C ASP A 16 60.10 -0.41 -22.77
N TYR A 17 59.24 0.61 -22.64
CA TYR A 17 59.12 1.74 -23.57
C TYR A 17 58.80 3.07 -22.85
N GLY A 18 58.83 4.18 -23.58
CA GLY A 18 58.30 5.45 -23.07
C GLY A 18 59.29 6.34 -22.33
N ASN A 19 58.83 7.56 -22.01
CA ASN A 19 59.59 8.54 -21.22
C ASN A 19 58.78 9.18 -20.09
N GLY A 20 57.61 8.63 -19.76
CA GLY A 20 56.77 9.09 -18.66
C GLY A 20 55.95 10.36 -18.95
N THR A 21 55.91 10.82 -20.20
CA THR A 21 55.06 11.94 -20.64
C THR A 21 53.71 11.46 -21.14
N GLN A 22 52.70 12.33 -21.17
CA GLN A 22 51.35 11.95 -21.64
C GLN A 22 51.34 11.40 -23.07
N ILE A 23 52.19 11.93 -23.95
CA ILE A 23 52.29 11.51 -25.35
C ILE A 23 53.09 10.21 -25.49
N ASN A 24 54.00 9.94 -24.55
CA ASN A 24 54.89 8.78 -24.58
C ASN A 24 55.03 8.17 -23.17
N PRO A 25 53.96 7.56 -22.63
CA PRO A 25 53.92 7.04 -21.27
C PRO A 25 54.85 5.84 -21.11
N PHE A 26 55.26 5.55 -19.88
CA PHE A 26 55.88 4.26 -19.56
C PHE A 26 54.86 3.12 -19.74
N ILE A 27 55.31 1.92 -20.12
CA ILE A 27 54.45 0.78 -20.46
C ILE A 27 54.93 -0.47 -19.72
N ILE A 28 54.02 -1.06 -18.96
CA ILE A 28 54.12 -2.41 -18.40
C ILE A 28 53.09 -3.25 -19.14
N GLU A 29 53.52 -4.18 -19.98
CA GLU A 29 52.59 -4.94 -20.81
C GLU A 29 52.92 -6.43 -21.01
N ASN A 30 51.89 -7.20 -21.34
CA ASN A 30 51.99 -8.61 -21.74
C ASN A 30 52.68 -9.51 -20.68
N LYS A 31 52.45 -9.22 -19.39
CA LYS A 31 53.02 -9.97 -18.28
C LYS A 31 51.99 -10.88 -17.63
N THR A 32 52.41 -12.09 -17.27
CA THR A 32 51.68 -12.98 -16.36
C THR A 32 52.36 -12.95 -15.00
N ILE A 33 51.64 -12.52 -13.95
CA ILE A 33 52.20 -12.34 -12.61
C ILE A 33 51.35 -13.11 -11.60
N ASP A 34 52.01 -14.07 -10.94
CA ASP A 34 51.55 -14.66 -9.70
C ASP A 34 52.05 -13.80 -8.52
N GLY A 35 51.12 -13.31 -7.72
CA GLY A 35 51.35 -12.49 -6.53
C GLY A 35 51.97 -13.27 -5.38
N LEU A 36 51.81 -14.61 -5.33
CA LEU A 36 52.31 -15.48 -4.26
C LEU A 36 51.92 -14.99 -2.85
N GLY A 37 50.69 -14.51 -2.69
CA GLY A 37 50.18 -13.92 -1.45
C GLY A 37 50.63 -12.48 -1.18
N SER A 38 51.28 -11.82 -2.15
CA SER A 38 51.66 -10.40 -2.11
C SER A 38 50.95 -9.60 -3.21
N LYS A 39 51.23 -8.30 -3.33
CA LYS A 39 50.69 -7.43 -4.39
C LYS A 39 51.30 -7.85 -5.74
N CYS A 40 50.51 -8.12 -6.78
CA CYS A 40 51.07 -8.50 -8.10
C CYS A 40 51.82 -7.30 -8.72
N ILE A 41 51.17 -6.13 -8.77
CA ILE A 41 51.80 -4.87 -9.16
C ILE A 41 51.49 -3.81 -8.10
N TYR A 42 52.53 -3.26 -7.48
CA TYR A 42 52.43 -2.12 -6.58
C TYR A 42 53.17 -0.92 -7.16
N ILE A 43 52.50 0.23 -7.22
CA ILE A 43 53.08 1.49 -7.67
C ILE A 43 52.85 2.54 -6.59
N TYR A 44 53.94 3.14 -6.15
CA TYR A 44 53.98 4.15 -5.12
C TYR A 44 54.64 5.43 -5.61
N ASN A 45 54.02 6.56 -5.30
CA ASN A 45 54.60 7.90 -5.41
C ASN A 45 55.18 8.23 -6.79
N THR A 46 54.32 8.24 -7.81
CA THR A 46 54.70 8.66 -9.16
C THR A 46 53.70 9.64 -9.76
N THR A 47 54.24 10.59 -10.51
CA THR A 47 53.48 11.57 -11.29
C THR A 47 53.62 11.37 -12.80
N TYR A 48 54.47 10.42 -13.21
CA TYR A 48 54.66 10.10 -14.61
C TYR A 48 53.43 9.41 -15.18
N TYR A 49 53.23 9.62 -16.47
CA TYR A 49 52.21 8.89 -17.23
C TYR A 49 52.72 7.48 -17.49
N PHE A 50 51.90 6.49 -17.17
CA PHE A 50 52.20 5.09 -17.46
C PHE A 50 50.94 4.29 -17.76
N ILE A 51 51.13 3.16 -18.43
CA ILE A 51 50.07 2.22 -18.82
C ILE A 51 50.45 0.82 -18.34
N ILE A 52 49.55 0.17 -17.62
CA ILE A 52 49.58 -1.27 -17.34
C ILE A 52 48.55 -1.92 -18.26
N ARG A 53 48.99 -2.78 -19.19
CA ARG A 53 48.06 -3.40 -20.15
C ARG A 53 48.34 -4.83 -20.54
N ASN A 54 47.29 -5.56 -20.94
CA ASN A 54 47.40 -6.93 -21.44
C ASN A 54 48.11 -7.87 -20.44
N CYS A 55 48.02 -7.60 -19.15
CA CYS A 55 48.61 -8.43 -18.11
C CYS A 55 47.57 -9.37 -17.52
N THR A 56 48.03 -10.54 -17.05
CA THR A 56 47.25 -11.50 -16.27
C THR A 56 47.79 -11.53 -14.85
N LEU A 57 46.99 -11.12 -13.87
CA LEU A 57 47.42 -10.87 -12.48
C LEU A 57 46.59 -11.71 -11.50
N TYR A 58 47.23 -12.62 -10.76
CA TYR A 58 46.53 -13.57 -9.88
C TYR A 58 47.32 -13.99 -8.65
N GLY A 59 46.66 -14.64 -7.68
CA GLY A 59 47.31 -15.25 -6.52
C GLY A 59 47.84 -14.24 -5.49
N GLY A 60 47.51 -12.95 -5.62
CA GLY A 60 48.00 -11.89 -4.77
C GLY A 60 47.03 -11.40 -3.70
N THR A 61 47.52 -10.56 -2.79
CA THR A 61 46.64 -9.74 -1.92
C THR A 61 45.91 -8.68 -2.74
N TYR A 62 46.63 -8.05 -3.68
CA TYR A 62 46.07 -7.11 -4.64
C TYR A 62 46.57 -7.50 -6.03
N GLY A 63 45.68 -7.49 -7.03
CA GLY A 63 46.10 -7.57 -8.43
C GLY A 63 46.92 -6.33 -8.81
N ILE A 64 46.38 -5.14 -8.59
CA ILE A 64 47.09 -3.87 -8.76
C ILE A 64 46.79 -2.95 -7.59
N GLU A 65 47.80 -2.29 -7.05
CA GLU A 65 47.63 -1.28 -6.01
C GLU A 65 48.42 -0.02 -6.32
N PHE A 66 47.73 1.12 -6.31
CA PHE A 66 48.29 2.46 -6.45
C PHE A 66 48.19 3.22 -5.13
N GLU A 67 49.29 3.83 -4.73
CA GLU A 67 49.37 4.69 -3.54
C GLU A 67 50.12 5.99 -3.88
N ASN A 68 49.46 7.14 -3.71
CA ASN A 68 49.97 8.45 -4.12
C ASN A 68 50.42 8.49 -5.60
N VAL A 69 49.58 7.95 -6.49
CA VAL A 69 49.85 7.84 -7.93
C VAL A 69 48.88 8.70 -8.74
N ILE A 70 49.41 9.47 -9.68
CA ILE A 70 48.57 10.20 -10.65
C ILE A 70 48.88 9.79 -12.08
N ASN A 71 47.91 9.99 -12.98
CA ASN A 71 48.04 9.78 -14.42
C ASN A 71 48.31 8.33 -14.89
N GLY A 72 48.07 7.34 -14.03
CA GLY A 72 48.15 5.93 -14.38
C GLY A 72 46.95 5.47 -15.20
N ILE A 73 47.19 4.55 -16.14
CA ILE A 73 46.14 3.86 -16.90
C ILE A 73 46.27 2.36 -16.68
N ILE A 74 45.20 1.73 -16.19
CA ILE A 74 45.06 0.27 -16.10
C ILE A 74 44.09 -0.16 -17.19
N TYR A 75 44.60 -0.81 -18.23
CA TYR A 75 43.86 -1.07 -19.46
C TYR A 75 43.95 -2.52 -19.95
N ASN A 76 42.83 -3.18 -20.22
CA ASN A 76 42.81 -4.50 -20.86
C ASN A 76 43.63 -5.57 -20.12
N ASN A 77 43.50 -5.62 -18.79
CA ASN A 77 44.11 -6.64 -17.95
C ASN A 77 43.07 -7.67 -17.49
N THR A 78 43.53 -8.89 -17.24
CA THR A 78 42.76 -9.96 -16.62
C THR A 78 43.22 -10.11 -15.17
N ILE A 79 42.34 -9.81 -14.21
CA ILE A 79 42.70 -9.75 -12.78
C ILE A 79 41.79 -10.67 -11.98
N SER A 80 42.35 -11.75 -11.45
CA SER A 80 41.56 -12.82 -10.83
C SER A 80 42.27 -13.57 -9.73
N GLN A 81 41.53 -14.24 -8.84
CA GLN A 81 42.10 -15.08 -7.77
C GLN A 81 43.05 -14.30 -6.85
N ASN A 82 42.80 -13.01 -6.65
CA ASN A 82 43.46 -12.20 -5.64
C ASN A 82 42.50 -11.99 -4.46
N ASN A 83 42.97 -11.45 -3.33
CA ASN A 83 42.03 -10.98 -2.30
C ASN A 83 41.24 -9.77 -2.84
N PHE A 84 41.93 -8.79 -3.40
CA PHE A 84 41.33 -7.61 -4.03
C PHE A 84 41.83 -7.47 -5.47
N GLY A 85 40.97 -7.02 -6.38
CA GLY A 85 41.35 -6.82 -7.79
C GLY A 85 42.27 -5.62 -7.97
N ILE A 86 41.69 -4.42 -7.99
CA ILE A 86 42.41 -3.14 -8.14
C ILE A 86 42.14 -2.25 -6.93
N LYS A 87 43.20 -1.71 -6.31
CA LYS A 87 43.12 -0.70 -5.26
C LYS A 87 43.73 0.62 -5.73
N ILE A 88 42.99 1.71 -5.58
CA ILE A 88 43.45 3.09 -5.79
C ILE A 88 43.30 3.84 -4.46
N ASP A 89 44.43 4.18 -3.85
CA ASP A 89 44.49 4.68 -2.48
C ASP A 89 45.25 6.01 -2.37
N SER A 90 45.02 6.74 -1.28
CA SER A 90 45.95 7.71 -0.71
C SER A 90 46.37 8.79 -1.69
N ASN A 91 45.42 9.64 -2.09
CA ASN A 91 45.61 10.71 -3.06
C ASN A 91 46.00 10.24 -4.46
N SER A 92 45.76 8.96 -4.80
CA SER A 92 45.95 8.48 -6.16
C SER A 92 44.88 9.03 -7.10
N ASN A 93 45.15 10.20 -7.69
CA ASN A 93 44.16 11.02 -8.39
C ASN A 93 44.30 10.96 -9.92
N SER A 94 43.21 11.20 -10.64
CA SER A 94 43.24 11.34 -12.12
C SER A 94 43.80 10.12 -12.87
N ASN A 95 43.54 8.92 -12.34
CA ASN A 95 43.85 7.64 -12.96
C ASN A 95 42.63 7.09 -13.73
N ASN A 96 42.91 6.24 -14.72
CA ASN A 96 41.89 5.58 -15.52
C ASN A 96 41.99 4.06 -15.37
N ILE A 97 40.87 3.42 -15.04
CA ILE A 97 40.70 1.96 -15.03
C ILE A 97 39.70 1.63 -16.12
N THR A 98 40.15 0.97 -17.20
CA THR A 98 39.28 0.70 -18.35
C THR A 98 39.48 -0.63 -19.02
N SER A 99 38.39 -1.22 -19.52
CA SER A 99 38.44 -2.43 -20.34
C SER A 99 39.12 -3.61 -19.65
N ASN A 100 39.14 -3.67 -18.32
CA ASN A 100 39.69 -4.79 -17.58
C ASN A 100 38.60 -5.84 -17.33
N PHE A 101 39.01 -7.10 -17.30
CA PHE A 101 38.19 -8.22 -16.88
C PHE A 101 38.61 -8.65 -15.48
N ILE A 102 37.75 -8.40 -14.49
CA ILE A 102 38.06 -8.55 -13.06
C ILE A 102 37.09 -9.56 -12.46
N TYR A 103 37.56 -10.77 -12.19
CA TYR A 103 36.67 -11.85 -11.77
C TYR A 103 37.31 -12.73 -10.71
N ASN A 104 36.48 -13.38 -9.91
CA ASN A 104 36.91 -14.37 -8.93
C ASN A 104 38.01 -13.88 -7.94
N ASN A 105 37.93 -12.65 -7.44
CA ASN A 105 38.76 -12.15 -6.33
C ASN A 105 37.95 -12.24 -5.03
N SER A 106 38.58 -12.53 -3.89
CA SER A 106 37.85 -12.91 -2.67
C SER A 106 37.02 -11.79 -2.02
N TYR A 107 37.33 -10.52 -2.30
CA TYR A 107 36.69 -9.35 -1.72
C TYR A 107 36.24 -8.35 -2.78
N ILE A 108 36.92 -7.22 -2.96
CA ILE A 108 36.45 -6.14 -3.83
C ILE A 108 37.11 -6.25 -5.21
N GLY A 109 36.31 -6.10 -6.28
CA GLY A 109 36.81 -5.99 -7.64
C GLY A 109 37.65 -4.73 -7.85
N ILE A 110 37.06 -3.56 -7.65
CA ILE A 110 37.76 -2.27 -7.66
C ILE A 110 37.47 -1.49 -6.39
N TRP A 111 38.51 -1.17 -5.63
CA TRP A 111 38.41 -0.38 -4.42
C TRP A 111 39.13 0.97 -4.57
N MET A 112 38.39 2.05 -4.34
CA MET A 112 38.90 3.40 -4.26
C MET A 112 38.80 3.92 -2.83
N GLU A 113 39.88 4.48 -2.30
CA GLU A 113 39.90 5.11 -0.98
C GLU A 113 40.65 6.43 -1.01
N SER A 114 40.05 7.48 -0.43
CA SER A 114 40.67 8.80 -0.26
C SER A 114 41.38 9.29 -1.54
N SER A 115 40.72 9.12 -2.68
CA SER A 115 41.24 9.43 -4.01
C SER A 115 40.20 10.15 -4.86
N TYR A 116 40.65 10.93 -5.83
CA TYR A 116 39.80 11.93 -6.49
C TYR A 116 39.97 11.96 -8.01
N ARG A 117 38.89 12.31 -8.71
CA ARG A 117 38.89 12.55 -10.16
C ARG A 117 39.35 11.34 -10.99
N ASN A 118 39.18 10.13 -10.48
CA ASN A 118 39.50 8.92 -11.23
C ASN A 118 38.32 8.49 -12.10
N LYS A 119 38.60 7.68 -13.12
CA LYS A 119 37.58 7.16 -14.03
C LYS A 119 37.64 5.63 -14.07
N ILE A 120 36.50 4.99 -13.86
CA ILE A 120 36.31 3.55 -14.00
C ILE A 120 35.31 3.33 -15.13
N PHE A 121 35.73 2.76 -16.25
CA PHE A 121 34.84 2.62 -17.39
C PHE A 121 35.08 1.44 -18.31
N ASN A 122 34.04 0.93 -18.95
CA ASN A 122 34.11 -0.21 -19.86
C ASN A 122 34.74 -1.48 -19.23
N ASN A 123 34.70 -1.63 -17.90
CA ASN A 123 35.21 -2.85 -17.24
C ASN A 123 34.09 -3.88 -17.09
N GLU A 124 34.48 -5.15 -17.09
CA GLU A 124 33.60 -6.28 -16.78
C GLU A 124 34.06 -6.88 -15.45
N ILE A 125 33.16 -6.91 -14.47
CA ILE A 125 33.45 -7.30 -13.08
C ILE A 125 32.46 -8.40 -12.66
N ASP A 126 32.96 -9.62 -12.44
CA ASP A 126 32.11 -10.83 -12.36
C ASP A 126 32.45 -11.85 -11.24
N LEU A 127 31.38 -12.29 -10.56
CA LEU A 127 31.07 -13.53 -9.83
C LEU A 127 31.87 -14.25 -8.75
N HIS A 128 32.99 -13.76 -8.22
CA HIS A 128 33.27 -14.16 -6.82
C HIS A 128 33.79 -13.03 -5.94
N ASN A 129 33.61 -11.79 -6.41
CA ASN A 129 33.88 -10.62 -5.59
C ASN A 129 32.69 -10.39 -4.66
N LYS A 130 32.98 -10.00 -3.41
CA LYS A 130 31.98 -9.52 -2.45
C LYS A 130 31.43 -8.16 -2.87
N TYR A 131 32.27 -7.23 -3.32
CA TYR A 131 31.81 -5.97 -3.93
C TYR A 131 32.32 -5.86 -5.37
N GLY A 132 31.49 -5.33 -6.26
CA GLY A 132 31.93 -4.97 -7.60
C GLY A 132 32.90 -3.79 -7.56
N ILE A 133 32.38 -2.62 -7.22
CA ILE A 133 33.14 -1.37 -7.06
C ILE A 133 32.81 -0.74 -5.70
N GLN A 134 33.83 -0.38 -4.92
CA GLN A 134 33.68 0.35 -3.67
C GLN A 134 34.44 1.67 -3.69
N LEU A 135 33.78 2.74 -3.28
CA LEU A 135 34.35 4.08 -3.09
C LEU A 135 34.21 4.47 -1.62
N TRP A 136 35.33 4.77 -0.97
CA TRP A 136 35.38 5.30 0.39
C TRP A 136 36.06 6.68 0.35
N GLN A 137 35.37 7.73 0.82
CA GLN A 137 35.92 9.11 0.87
C GLN A 137 36.51 9.56 -0.47
N THR A 138 35.89 9.09 -1.55
CA THR A 138 36.33 9.28 -2.94
C THR A 138 35.38 10.25 -3.62
N ASN A 139 35.93 11.33 -4.20
CA ASN A 139 35.13 12.46 -4.67
C ASN A 139 35.43 12.81 -6.13
N ASN A 140 34.45 13.40 -6.82
CA ASN A 140 34.57 13.91 -8.19
C ASN A 140 34.99 12.84 -9.22
N SER A 141 34.70 11.56 -8.95
CA SER A 141 35.08 10.42 -9.80
C SER A 141 33.93 9.99 -10.71
N PHE A 142 34.26 9.27 -11.78
CA PHE A 142 33.31 8.85 -12.80
C PHE A 142 33.32 7.33 -12.94
N ILE A 143 32.14 6.72 -12.88
CA ILE A 143 31.93 5.28 -13.08
C ILE A 143 30.94 5.13 -14.23
N PHE A 144 31.39 4.64 -15.38
CA PHE A 144 30.52 4.58 -16.55
C PHE A 144 30.74 3.41 -17.49
N ASN A 145 29.67 2.92 -18.11
CA ASN A 145 29.71 1.81 -19.07
C ASN A 145 30.37 0.53 -18.50
N ASN A 146 30.29 0.28 -17.20
CA ASN A 146 30.80 -0.97 -16.63
C ASN A 146 29.68 -2.00 -16.57
N ALA A 147 30.03 -3.27 -16.76
CA ALA A 147 29.19 -4.42 -16.46
C ALA A 147 29.63 -4.98 -15.10
N ILE A 148 28.75 -4.90 -14.12
CA ILE A 148 29.00 -5.31 -12.74
C ILE A 148 27.94 -6.31 -12.37
N THR A 149 28.33 -7.56 -12.33
CA THR A 149 27.39 -8.64 -12.17
C THR A 149 27.74 -9.43 -10.93
N ASN A 150 26.68 -9.90 -10.24
CA ASN A 150 26.73 -11.28 -9.77
C ASN A 150 27.70 -11.37 -8.55
N THR A 151 27.76 -10.30 -7.75
CA THR A 151 28.57 -10.24 -6.51
C THR A 151 28.01 -11.14 -5.40
N MET A 152 28.87 -11.58 -4.48
CA MET A 152 28.51 -12.54 -3.42
C MET A 152 28.40 -11.91 -2.03
N ASN A 153 27.39 -12.33 -1.28
CA ASN A 153 27.19 -11.96 0.10
C ASN A 153 27.95 -12.92 1.03
N SER A 154 28.43 -12.42 2.16
CA SER A 154 29.11 -13.22 3.19
C SER A 154 28.80 -12.68 4.58
N SER A 155 29.16 -13.41 5.64
CA SER A 155 28.97 -12.94 7.03
C SER A 155 29.65 -11.59 7.31
N ASP A 156 30.74 -11.30 6.61
CA ASP A 156 31.62 -10.17 6.92
C ASP A 156 31.45 -8.99 5.94
N PHE A 157 30.82 -9.22 4.79
CA PHE A 157 30.69 -8.21 3.72
C PHE A 157 29.48 -8.51 2.85
N ASN A 158 28.83 -7.42 2.43
CA ASN A 158 27.64 -7.44 1.58
C ASN A 158 27.98 -7.54 0.09
N GLY A 159 27.12 -8.21 -0.65
CA GLY A 159 27.17 -8.37 -2.11
C GLY A 159 26.70 -7.14 -2.89
N TYR A 160 27.34 -5.97 -2.79
CA TYR A 160 26.91 -4.78 -3.54
C TYR A 160 27.60 -4.67 -4.91
N GLY A 161 26.83 -4.28 -5.93
CA GLY A 161 27.39 -3.93 -7.24
C GLY A 161 28.30 -2.69 -7.14
N ILE A 162 27.74 -1.55 -6.77
CA ILE A 162 28.48 -0.32 -6.47
C ILE A 162 28.17 0.15 -5.04
N ASN A 163 29.22 0.43 -4.28
CA ASN A 163 29.15 0.88 -2.90
C ASN A 163 29.79 2.27 -2.76
N LEU A 164 29.02 3.26 -2.30
CA LEU A 164 29.46 4.63 -2.01
C LEU A 164 29.45 4.90 -0.51
N ILE A 165 30.61 5.26 0.06
CA ILE A 165 30.77 5.58 1.49
C ILE A 165 31.45 6.93 1.64
N ASN A 166 30.72 7.90 2.22
CA ASN A 166 31.22 9.26 2.49
C ASN A 166 31.80 9.93 1.25
N THR A 167 31.14 9.79 0.11
CA THR A 167 31.59 10.29 -1.20
C THR A 167 30.94 11.63 -1.55
N ASN A 168 31.44 12.29 -2.59
CA ASN A 168 30.90 13.56 -3.04
C ASN A 168 31.06 13.74 -4.56
N ASN A 169 30.01 14.20 -5.23
CA ASN A 169 30.00 14.54 -6.66
C ASN A 169 30.50 13.39 -7.56
N VAL A 170 30.15 12.14 -7.24
CA VAL A 170 30.44 10.97 -8.09
C VAL A 170 29.41 10.90 -9.22
N LYS A 171 29.83 10.49 -10.41
CA LYS A 171 28.92 10.27 -11.54
C LYS A 171 28.88 8.80 -11.92
N ILE A 172 27.75 8.16 -11.71
CA ILE A 172 27.47 6.76 -12.07
C ILE A 172 26.52 6.76 -13.27
N GLN A 173 27.02 6.41 -14.45
CA GLN A 173 26.23 6.53 -15.68
C GLN A 173 26.38 5.36 -16.64
N ASN A 174 25.29 4.92 -17.26
CA ASN A 174 25.30 3.87 -18.30
C ASN A 174 25.93 2.53 -17.85
N ASN A 175 25.90 2.21 -16.56
CA ASN A 175 26.39 0.92 -16.07
C ASN A 175 25.28 -0.12 -16.12
N THR A 176 25.65 -1.38 -16.31
CA THR A 176 24.78 -2.54 -16.13
C THR A 176 25.15 -3.19 -14.81
N ILE A 177 24.22 -3.23 -13.85
CA ILE A 177 24.46 -3.64 -12.46
C ILE A 177 23.41 -4.70 -12.08
N ASN A 178 23.72 -5.96 -12.35
CA ASN A 178 22.73 -7.02 -12.31
C ASN A 178 23.11 -8.18 -11.39
N ASP A 179 22.09 -8.90 -10.93
CA ASP A 179 22.23 -10.22 -10.29
C ASP A 179 23.08 -10.19 -9.00
N ASN A 180 23.17 -9.04 -8.32
CA ASN A 180 23.98 -8.93 -7.11
C ASN A 180 23.21 -9.43 -5.88
N SER A 181 23.90 -10.12 -4.98
CA SER A 181 23.29 -10.75 -3.80
C SER A 181 22.90 -9.80 -2.66
N LYS A 182 23.00 -8.49 -2.88
CA LYS A 182 22.39 -7.43 -2.07
C LYS A 182 21.90 -6.31 -2.99
N ASN A 183 22.33 -5.07 -2.75
CA ASN A 183 21.90 -3.92 -3.52
C ASN A 183 22.69 -3.78 -4.81
N GLY A 184 22.05 -3.29 -5.88
CA GLY A 184 22.76 -2.87 -7.09
C GLY A 184 23.70 -1.71 -6.77
N ILE A 185 23.14 -0.60 -6.29
CA ILE A 185 23.88 0.56 -5.79
C ILE A 185 23.51 0.79 -4.33
N TRP A 186 24.50 0.91 -3.46
CA TRP A 186 24.31 1.33 -2.07
C TRP A 186 25.04 2.63 -1.78
N ILE A 187 24.36 3.54 -1.09
CA ILE A 187 24.82 4.90 -0.82
C ILE A 187 24.72 5.18 0.68
N ASN A 188 25.84 5.57 1.29
CA ASN A 188 25.89 5.99 2.68
C ASN A 188 26.82 7.20 2.86
N GLY A 189 26.23 8.34 3.20
CA GLY A 189 26.93 9.59 3.44
C GLY A 189 27.40 10.29 2.15
N ASP A 190 26.72 10.09 1.03
CA ASP A 190 27.07 10.76 -0.22
C ASP A 190 26.43 12.14 -0.36
N GLN A 191 27.12 13.07 -1.02
CA GLN A 191 26.58 14.38 -1.37
C GLN A 191 26.77 14.73 -2.86
N GLY A 192 25.70 15.13 -3.54
CA GLY A 192 25.74 15.74 -4.87
C GLY A 192 26.04 14.76 -6.02
N SER A 193 26.02 13.45 -5.78
CA SER A 193 26.26 12.49 -6.86
C SER A 193 25.11 12.37 -7.85
N ILE A 194 25.46 12.02 -9.07
CA ILE A 194 24.52 11.82 -10.18
C ILE A 194 24.53 10.36 -10.59
N ILE A 195 23.35 9.73 -10.57
CA ILE A 195 23.14 8.33 -10.97
C ILE A 195 22.14 8.32 -12.12
N ARG A 196 22.60 8.03 -13.34
CA ARG A 196 21.74 8.16 -14.52
C ARG A 196 21.93 7.12 -15.59
N ASN A 197 20.87 6.79 -16.32
CA ASN A 197 20.92 5.88 -17.46
C ASN A 197 21.52 4.50 -17.13
N ASN A 198 21.50 4.06 -15.88
CA ASN A 198 21.99 2.74 -15.50
C ASN A 198 20.86 1.72 -15.66
N THR A 199 21.23 0.48 -15.97
CA THR A 199 20.34 -0.70 -15.91
C THR A 199 20.70 -1.49 -14.66
N ILE A 200 19.76 -1.62 -13.73
CA ILE A 200 20.00 -2.15 -12.38
C ILE A 200 18.94 -3.20 -12.07
N ASN A 201 19.22 -4.46 -12.38
CA ASN A 201 18.19 -5.50 -12.35
C ASN A 201 18.55 -6.70 -11.49
N ASN A 202 17.53 -7.45 -11.04
CA ASN A 202 17.72 -8.76 -10.39
C ASN A 202 18.63 -8.74 -9.16
N ASN A 203 18.75 -7.59 -8.47
CA ASN A 203 19.53 -7.54 -7.24
C ASN A 203 18.62 -8.01 -6.10
N THR A 204 19.11 -8.90 -5.24
CA THR A 204 18.26 -9.60 -4.27
C THR A 204 17.76 -8.74 -3.12
N ASN A 205 18.16 -7.46 -3.07
CA ASN A 205 17.58 -6.47 -2.18
C ASN A 205 17.17 -5.24 -3.01
N SER A 206 17.75 -4.07 -2.80
CA SER A 206 17.35 -2.88 -3.55
C SER A 206 18.12 -2.71 -4.85
N GLY A 207 17.49 -2.21 -5.91
CA GLY A 207 18.22 -1.72 -7.07
C GLY A 207 19.13 -0.56 -6.67
N VAL A 208 18.56 0.48 -6.08
CA VAL A 208 19.29 1.60 -5.46
C VAL A 208 18.83 1.77 -4.02
N PHE A 209 19.74 1.62 -3.07
CA PHE A 209 19.48 1.89 -1.65
C PHE A 209 20.28 3.10 -1.17
N ILE A 210 19.56 4.12 -0.70
CA ILE A 210 20.12 5.34 -0.12
C ILE A 210 19.92 5.26 1.40
N GLN A 211 20.96 4.83 2.11
CA GLN A 211 20.93 4.87 3.58
C GLN A 211 21.05 6.30 4.10
N LEU A 212 21.95 7.08 3.50
CA LEU A 212 22.12 8.50 3.81
C LEU A 212 22.64 9.23 2.57
N GLY A 213 21.87 10.20 2.05
CA GLY A 213 22.26 10.94 0.84
C GLY A 213 21.77 12.39 0.83
N TYR A 214 22.54 13.29 0.23
CA TYR A 214 22.19 14.71 0.14
C TYR A 214 22.37 15.23 -1.28
N ASP A 215 21.44 16.04 -1.76
CA ASP A 215 21.51 16.70 -3.08
C ASP A 215 21.74 15.70 -4.25
N LEU A 216 21.27 14.46 -4.12
CA LEU A 216 21.46 13.41 -5.13
C LEU A 216 20.54 13.65 -6.33
N LEU A 217 21.03 13.36 -7.53
CA LEU A 217 20.23 13.34 -8.76
C LEU A 217 20.20 11.94 -9.37
N ILE A 218 19.07 11.26 -9.26
CA ILE A 218 18.89 9.90 -9.79
C ILE A 218 17.81 9.90 -10.87
N TYR A 219 18.20 9.68 -12.13
CA TYR A 219 17.25 9.81 -13.23
C TYR A 219 17.54 8.96 -14.46
N ASN A 220 16.50 8.66 -15.24
CA ASN A 220 16.59 7.85 -16.46
C ASN A 220 17.19 6.44 -16.23
N ASN A 221 17.15 5.91 -15.01
CA ASN A 221 17.61 4.56 -14.75
C ASN A 221 16.49 3.56 -15.05
N THR A 222 16.85 2.36 -15.49
CA THR A 222 15.96 1.20 -15.54
C THR A 222 16.30 0.31 -14.36
N ILE A 223 15.39 0.18 -13.41
CA ILE A 223 15.59 -0.54 -12.15
C ILE A 223 14.48 -1.58 -12.03
N LYS A 224 14.78 -2.85 -12.34
CA LYS A 224 13.73 -3.88 -12.47
C LYS A 224 14.02 -5.16 -11.71
N PHE A 225 12.97 -5.83 -11.24
CA PHE A 225 13.04 -7.16 -10.63
C PHE A 225 14.02 -7.21 -9.44
N ASN A 226 14.08 -6.10 -8.70
CA ASN A 226 14.77 -6.08 -7.41
C ASN A 226 13.70 -6.23 -6.33
N TYR A 227 14.07 -6.72 -5.15
CA TYR A 227 13.13 -6.77 -4.02
C TYR A 227 12.62 -5.36 -3.66
N LYS A 228 13.47 -4.34 -3.78
CA LYS A 228 13.04 -2.92 -3.76
C LYS A 228 13.63 -2.19 -4.95
N GLY A 229 12.91 -1.29 -5.58
CA GLY A 229 13.43 -0.55 -6.72
C GLY A 229 14.46 0.49 -6.32
N LEU A 230 13.95 1.67 -5.94
CA LEU A 230 14.71 2.78 -5.37
C LEU A 230 14.15 3.05 -3.96
N PHE A 231 14.98 2.84 -2.94
CA PHE A 231 14.61 3.01 -1.55
C PHE A 231 15.54 4.02 -0.87
N GLU A 232 14.95 5.00 -0.17
CA GLU A 232 15.65 6.02 0.63
C GLU A 232 15.26 5.88 2.09
N GLU A 233 16.27 5.67 2.96
CA GLU A 233 16.10 5.63 4.42
C GLU A 233 16.26 7.02 5.05
N ALA A 234 17.27 7.78 4.62
CA ALA A 234 17.51 9.13 5.10
C ALA A 234 18.23 10.01 4.08
N GLY A 235 17.94 11.31 4.13
CA GLY A 235 18.55 12.28 3.23
C GLY A 235 17.79 13.58 3.13
N GLU A 236 18.35 14.54 2.40
CA GLU A 236 17.70 15.81 2.09
C GLU A 236 17.99 16.26 0.65
N ASN A 237 17.01 16.92 0.02
CA ASN A 237 17.12 17.54 -1.30
C ASN A 237 17.51 16.58 -2.45
N ASN A 238 17.21 15.29 -2.29
CA ASN A 238 17.41 14.30 -3.35
C ASN A 238 16.29 14.42 -4.40
N SER A 239 16.62 14.25 -5.68
CA SER A 239 15.67 14.32 -6.79
C SER A 239 15.70 13.06 -7.62
N TYR A 240 14.52 12.46 -7.79
CA TYR A 240 14.30 11.23 -8.53
C TYR A 240 13.31 11.48 -9.67
N TYR A 241 13.70 11.28 -10.92
CA TYR A 241 12.78 11.49 -12.05
C TYR A 241 13.09 10.59 -13.24
N ASN A 242 12.05 10.22 -14.01
CA ASN A 242 12.17 9.38 -15.19
C ASN A 242 12.90 8.04 -14.95
N ASN A 243 12.87 7.50 -13.74
CA ASN A 243 13.36 6.15 -13.49
C ASN A 243 12.21 5.17 -13.81
N LEU A 244 12.51 4.14 -14.59
CA LEU A 244 11.58 3.04 -14.82
C LEU A 244 11.83 2.00 -13.73
N ILE A 245 10.91 1.94 -12.76
CA ILE A 245 11.00 1.05 -11.59
C ILE A 245 9.91 -0.03 -11.71
N THR A 246 10.30 -1.29 -11.52
CA THR A 246 9.36 -2.42 -11.44
C THR A 246 9.96 -3.41 -10.46
N ASP A 247 9.32 -3.61 -9.33
CA ASP A 247 9.85 -4.50 -8.30
C ASP A 247 9.44 -5.95 -8.62
N ILE A 248 9.98 -6.92 -7.88
CA ILE A 248 9.58 -8.32 -8.04
C ILE A 248 8.17 -8.52 -7.48
N ASP A 249 7.38 -9.33 -8.18
CA ASP A 249 6.02 -9.72 -7.87
C ASP A 249 5.98 -11.23 -8.17
N THR A 250 6.02 -12.04 -7.11
CA THR A 250 6.32 -13.46 -7.19
C THR A 250 5.10 -14.28 -7.61
N ASP A 251 3.90 -13.95 -7.16
CA ASP A 251 2.66 -14.65 -7.52
C ASP A 251 1.87 -13.97 -8.65
N ASN A 252 2.26 -12.76 -9.06
CA ASN A 252 1.71 -11.99 -10.18
C ASN A 252 0.27 -11.50 -9.95
N ASP A 253 -0.06 -11.15 -8.71
CA ASP A 253 -1.35 -10.59 -8.33
C ASP A 253 -1.44 -9.05 -8.54
N GLY A 254 -0.29 -8.40 -8.79
CA GLY A 254 -0.16 -6.97 -9.03
C GLY A 254 0.43 -6.18 -7.87
N LEU A 255 0.63 -6.79 -6.69
CA LEU A 255 1.44 -6.26 -5.61
C LEU A 255 2.88 -6.78 -5.73
N SER A 256 3.85 -5.95 -5.36
CA SER A 256 5.23 -6.43 -5.27
C SER A 256 5.48 -7.15 -3.94
N ASP A 257 6.42 -8.09 -3.92
CA ASP A 257 6.82 -8.83 -2.69
C ASP A 257 7.13 -7.87 -1.52
N TYR A 258 7.65 -6.67 -1.82
CA TYR A 258 7.91 -5.65 -0.81
C TYR A 258 6.64 -5.00 -0.25
N GLU A 259 5.66 -4.70 -1.10
CA GLU A 259 4.37 -4.16 -0.68
C GLU A 259 3.64 -5.17 0.19
N GLU A 260 3.68 -6.44 -0.19
CA GLU A 260 3.08 -7.53 0.57
C GLU A 260 3.78 -7.73 1.92
N ASP A 261 5.10 -7.85 1.96
CA ASP A 261 5.83 -8.07 3.22
C ASP A 261 5.73 -6.88 4.21
N TRP A 262 5.70 -5.63 3.72
CA TRP A 262 5.92 -4.44 4.56
C TRP A 262 4.76 -3.44 4.62
N ILE A 263 3.83 -3.49 3.68
CA ILE A 263 2.69 -2.55 3.63
C ILE A 263 1.41 -3.28 4.02
N TYR A 264 1.06 -4.34 3.29
CA TYR A 264 -0.20 -5.07 3.46
C TYR A 264 -0.08 -6.28 4.39
N ASN A 265 1.15 -6.76 4.60
CA ASN A 265 1.46 -7.93 5.42
C ASN A 265 0.72 -9.19 4.94
N THR A 266 0.62 -9.35 3.63
CA THR A 266 0.09 -10.52 2.91
C THR A 266 1.21 -11.51 2.58
N GLU A 267 0.88 -12.66 2.03
CA GLU A 267 1.86 -13.70 1.69
C GLU A 267 2.39 -13.53 0.25
N TYR A 268 3.60 -12.99 0.08
CA TYR A 268 4.20 -12.66 -1.25
C TYR A 268 4.27 -13.77 -2.32
N ASN A 269 3.94 -14.99 -1.96
CA ASN A 269 3.99 -16.16 -2.82
C ASN A 269 2.61 -16.83 -2.95
N ASN A 270 1.56 -16.14 -2.54
CA ASN A 270 0.18 -16.58 -2.52
C ASN A 270 -0.73 -15.39 -2.84
N SER A 271 -1.25 -15.40 -4.07
CA SER A 271 -2.02 -14.27 -4.61
C SER A 271 -3.32 -13.97 -3.88
N ASP A 272 -3.80 -14.83 -2.99
CA ASP A 272 -5.08 -14.74 -2.29
C ASP A 272 -4.83 -15.21 -0.85
N THR A 273 -4.51 -14.27 0.03
CA THR A 273 -4.01 -14.53 1.38
C THR A 273 -5.10 -15.04 2.33
N ASP A 274 -6.32 -14.54 2.22
CA ASP A 274 -7.44 -14.91 3.12
C ASP A 274 -8.43 -15.92 2.52
N THR A 275 -8.23 -16.32 1.27
CA THR A 275 -8.88 -17.44 0.57
C THR A 275 -10.36 -17.21 0.27
N ASP A 276 -10.73 -15.98 -0.07
CA ASP A 276 -12.10 -15.57 -0.42
C ASP A 276 -12.38 -15.59 -1.95
N ASN A 277 -11.36 -15.87 -2.78
CA ASN A 277 -11.34 -15.83 -4.25
C ASN A 277 -11.18 -14.44 -4.89
N LEU A 278 -10.78 -13.42 -4.14
CA LEU A 278 -10.16 -12.21 -4.65
C LEU A 278 -8.65 -12.29 -4.43
N THR A 279 -7.87 -11.71 -5.35
CA THR A 279 -6.43 -11.62 -5.11
C THR A 279 -6.12 -10.43 -4.23
N ASP A 280 -5.05 -10.50 -3.43
CA ASP A 280 -4.65 -9.40 -2.53
C ASP A 280 -4.49 -8.09 -3.32
N GLY A 281 -3.91 -8.18 -4.53
CA GLY A 281 -3.81 -7.06 -5.46
C GLY A 281 -5.14 -6.51 -5.99
N GLN A 282 -6.17 -7.34 -6.19
CA GLN A 282 -7.51 -6.86 -6.57
C GLN A 282 -8.15 -6.08 -5.43
N GLU A 283 -8.09 -6.64 -4.22
CA GLU A 283 -8.64 -6.01 -3.03
C GLU A 283 -7.98 -4.66 -2.74
N VAL A 284 -6.65 -4.60 -2.82
CA VAL A 284 -5.91 -3.35 -2.55
C VAL A 284 -6.05 -2.31 -3.65
N LEU A 285 -5.96 -2.71 -4.92
CA LEU A 285 -5.83 -1.78 -6.05
C LEU A 285 -7.17 -1.42 -6.71
N GLU A 286 -8.18 -2.28 -6.60
CA GLU A 286 -9.47 -2.13 -7.27
C GLU A 286 -10.64 -1.95 -6.30
N TYR A 287 -10.78 -2.82 -5.29
CA TYR A 287 -11.96 -2.85 -4.42
C TYR A 287 -11.82 -2.07 -3.11
N PHE A 288 -10.59 -1.79 -2.69
CA PHE A 288 -10.25 -1.14 -1.42
C PHE A 288 -10.76 -1.89 -0.17
N SER A 289 -10.87 -3.22 -0.26
CA SER A 289 -11.15 -4.13 0.85
C SER A 289 -9.86 -4.56 1.57
N ASN A 290 -9.96 -5.42 2.57
CA ASN A 290 -8.82 -5.87 3.37
C ASN A 290 -8.36 -7.27 2.95
N PRO A 291 -7.16 -7.43 2.34
CA PRO A 291 -6.66 -8.69 1.77
C PRO A 291 -6.23 -9.77 2.78
N LYS A 292 -6.74 -9.64 3.99
CA LYS A 292 -6.46 -10.52 5.12
C LYS A 292 -7.72 -10.88 5.88
N ASN A 293 -8.86 -10.38 5.42
CA ASN A 293 -10.15 -10.54 6.03
C ASN A 293 -11.16 -10.82 4.93
N ASN A 294 -11.50 -12.10 4.80
CA ASN A 294 -12.39 -12.64 3.79
C ASN A 294 -13.85 -12.16 3.85
N ASP A 295 -14.17 -11.23 4.76
CA ASP A 295 -15.48 -10.61 5.03
C ASP A 295 -15.18 -9.24 5.67
N THR A 296 -14.90 -8.25 4.84
CA THR A 296 -14.30 -6.96 5.20
C THR A 296 -15.23 -6.14 6.09
N ASP A 297 -16.54 -6.13 5.83
CA ASP A 297 -17.52 -5.37 6.59
C ASP A 297 -18.27 -6.16 7.67
N ASN A 298 -18.05 -7.48 7.74
CA ASN A 298 -18.54 -8.39 8.77
C ASN A 298 -20.05 -8.57 8.75
N ASP A 299 -20.66 -8.61 7.57
CA ASP A 299 -22.08 -8.85 7.38
C ASP A 299 -22.43 -10.35 7.24
N GLY A 300 -21.43 -11.20 7.04
CA GLY A 300 -21.56 -12.65 6.87
C GLY A 300 -21.52 -13.15 5.42
N LEU A 301 -21.32 -12.29 4.43
CA LEU A 301 -20.91 -12.63 3.07
C LEU A 301 -19.40 -12.54 2.94
N LEU A 302 -18.84 -13.38 2.06
CA LEU A 302 -17.42 -13.28 1.75
C LEU A 302 -17.20 -12.21 0.69
N ASP A 303 -16.16 -11.40 0.82
CA ASP A 303 -15.77 -10.33 -0.12
C ASP A 303 -15.79 -10.81 -1.59
N GLY A 304 -15.21 -12.00 -1.85
CA GLY A 304 -15.25 -12.61 -3.16
C GLY A 304 -16.64 -13.07 -3.63
N ASP A 305 -17.54 -13.49 -2.75
CA ASP A 305 -18.92 -13.82 -3.10
C ASP A 305 -19.74 -12.57 -3.41
N GLU A 306 -19.52 -11.49 -2.65
CA GLU A 306 -20.13 -10.19 -2.89
C GLU A 306 -19.84 -9.67 -4.30
N ILE A 307 -18.57 -9.71 -4.73
CA ILE A 307 -18.20 -9.27 -6.07
C ILE A 307 -18.63 -10.25 -7.16
N ASN A 308 -18.41 -11.55 -6.96
CA ASN A 308 -18.56 -12.54 -8.04
C ASN A 308 -19.99 -13.08 -8.20
N ILE A 309 -20.83 -12.96 -7.17
CA ILE A 309 -22.16 -13.59 -7.12
C ILE A 309 -23.27 -12.55 -6.91
N TYR A 310 -23.18 -11.76 -5.84
CA TYR A 310 -24.31 -10.95 -5.36
C TYR A 310 -24.30 -9.51 -5.85
N ASN A 311 -23.13 -9.01 -6.27
CA ASN A 311 -22.91 -7.62 -6.67
C ASN A 311 -23.31 -6.64 -5.54
N THR A 312 -22.87 -6.93 -4.32
CA THR A 312 -22.96 -6.08 -3.12
C THR A 312 -21.64 -5.33 -2.91
N ASN A 313 -21.52 -4.58 -1.81
CA ASN A 313 -20.38 -3.72 -1.53
C ASN A 313 -19.57 -4.20 -0.33
N LEU A 314 -18.34 -4.67 -0.60
CA LEU A 314 -17.39 -5.24 0.39
C LEU A 314 -17.07 -4.40 1.64
N THR A 315 -17.49 -3.15 1.65
CA THR A 315 -17.19 -2.21 2.74
C THR A 315 -18.45 -1.63 3.39
N SER A 316 -19.62 -2.16 3.03
CA SER A 316 -20.93 -1.72 3.47
C SER A 316 -21.82 -2.92 3.72
N ASN A 317 -21.97 -3.27 5.00
CA ASN A 317 -22.73 -4.42 5.48
C ASN A 317 -24.25 -4.40 5.19
N ASP A 318 -24.72 -3.37 4.49
CA ASP A 318 -26.09 -3.11 4.07
C ASP A 318 -25.95 -2.25 2.80
N THR A 319 -26.06 -2.88 1.63
CA THR A 319 -25.74 -2.30 0.33
C THR A 319 -26.81 -1.32 -0.14
N ASP A 320 -28.08 -1.59 0.13
CA ASP A 320 -29.20 -0.75 -0.31
C ASP A 320 -29.77 0.18 0.77
N ASN A 321 -29.27 0.07 2.01
CA ASN A 321 -29.55 0.93 3.16
C ASN A 321 -30.99 0.83 3.68
N ASP A 322 -31.56 -0.36 3.66
CA ASP A 322 -32.92 -0.61 4.14
C ASP A 322 -32.98 -1.04 5.63
N GLY A 323 -31.82 -1.36 6.21
CA GLY A 323 -31.65 -1.78 7.60
C GLY A 323 -31.54 -3.28 7.82
N LEU A 324 -31.58 -4.10 6.76
CA LEU A 324 -31.23 -5.51 6.75
C LEU A 324 -29.78 -5.68 6.24
N LEU A 325 -29.04 -6.65 6.79
CA LEU A 325 -27.65 -6.89 6.36
C LEU A 325 -27.62 -7.78 5.13
N ASP A 326 -26.75 -7.52 4.14
CA ASP A 326 -26.74 -8.30 2.89
C ASP A 326 -26.57 -9.81 3.16
N GLY A 327 -25.73 -10.16 4.14
CA GLY A 327 -25.57 -11.53 4.62
C GLY A 327 -26.84 -12.14 5.23
N ASP A 328 -27.64 -11.38 5.97
CA ASP A 328 -28.91 -11.87 6.53
C ASP A 328 -29.97 -12.03 5.42
N GLU A 329 -29.99 -11.12 4.45
CA GLU A 329 -30.88 -11.19 3.30
C GLU A 329 -30.69 -12.48 2.51
N ILE A 330 -29.45 -12.83 2.19
CA ILE A 330 -29.14 -14.03 1.43
C ILE A 330 -29.31 -15.31 2.27
N ASN A 331 -28.84 -15.31 3.53
CA ASN A 331 -28.74 -16.54 4.31
C ASN A 331 -29.99 -16.87 5.15
N ILE A 332 -30.83 -15.89 5.45
CA ILE A 332 -31.97 -16.03 6.38
C ILE A 332 -33.29 -15.69 5.71
N TYR A 333 -33.39 -14.51 5.09
CA TYR A 333 -34.67 -13.96 4.62
C TYR A 333 -34.97 -14.25 3.16
N GLU A 334 -33.97 -14.70 2.39
CA GLU A 334 -34.06 -14.95 0.95
C GLU A 334 -34.54 -13.71 0.14
N THR A 335 -34.17 -12.50 0.60
CA THR A 335 -34.44 -11.21 -0.05
C THR A 335 -33.29 -10.79 -0.99
N LEU A 336 -33.37 -9.58 -1.57
CA LEU A 336 -32.41 -9.07 -2.55
C LEU A 336 -31.56 -7.93 -1.97
N PRO A 337 -30.25 -8.12 -1.73
CA PRO A 337 -29.40 -7.14 -1.03
C PRO A 337 -29.05 -5.86 -1.78
N ASN A 338 -29.67 -5.66 -2.94
CA ASN A 338 -29.52 -4.45 -3.73
C ASN A 338 -30.87 -3.82 -4.07
N ASN A 339 -31.91 -4.22 -3.34
CA ASN A 339 -33.26 -3.80 -3.53
C ASN A 339 -34.01 -3.78 -2.19
N SER A 340 -34.13 -2.57 -1.65
CA SER A 340 -34.70 -2.24 -0.34
C SER A 340 -36.19 -2.54 -0.15
N ASP A 341 -36.83 -3.32 -1.02
CA ASP A 341 -38.27 -3.66 -1.07
C ASP A 341 -38.42 -4.82 -2.06
N THR A 342 -38.15 -6.04 -1.59
CA THR A 342 -38.02 -7.26 -2.40
C THR A 342 -39.34 -7.65 -3.06
N ASP A 343 -40.45 -7.54 -2.35
CA ASP A 343 -41.75 -7.98 -2.85
C ASP A 343 -42.60 -6.88 -3.53
N GLY A 344 -42.14 -5.63 -3.44
CA GLY A 344 -42.64 -4.48 -4.17
C GLY A 344 -43.90 -3.86 -3.58
N ASP A 345 -44.08 -3.93 -2.27
CA ASP A 345 -45.27 -3.44 -1.57
C ASP A 345 -45.14 -2.05 -0.94
N LEU A 346 -43.95 -1.44 -1.08
CA LEU A 346 -43.54 -0.12 -0.60
C LEU A 346 -43.15 -0.06 0.89
N ILE A 347 -43.03 -1.20 1.57
CA ILE A 347 -42.39 -1.31 2.88
C ILE A 347 -40.98 -1.87 2.67
N PRO A 348 -39.94 -1.33 3.32
CA PRO A 348 -38.59 -1.89 3.20
C PRO A 348 -38.41 -3.23 3.95
N ASP A 349 -37.63 -4.14 3.38
CA ASP A 349 -37.42 -5.49 3.92
C ASP A 349 -36.92 -5.44 5.37
N GLY A 350 -35.95 -4.57 5.64
CA GLY A 350 -35.43 -4.32 6.99
C GLY A 350 -36.50 -3.85 7.98
N TRP A 351 -37.47 -3.05 7.55
CA TRP A 351 -38.60 -2.62 8.40
C TRP A 351 -39.58 -3.77 8.64
N GLU A 352 -39.86 -4.57 7.62
CA GLU A 352 -40.75 -5.72 7.72
C GLU A 352 -40.21 -6.75 8.71
N VAL A 353 -38.94 -7.12 8.57
CA VAL A 353 -38.26 -8.05 9.48
C VAL A 353 -38.28 -7.53 10.92
N TYR A 354 -38.04 -6.23 11.12
CA TYR A 354 -38.09 -5.62 12.46
C TYR A 354 -39.48 -5.70 13.10
N ASN A 355 -40.55 -5.67 12.30
CA ASN A 355 -41.95 -5.68 12.73
C ASN A 355 -42.63 -7.05 12.59
N ASP A 356 -41.86 -8.13 12.45
CA ASP A 356 -42.36 -9.51 12.28
C ASP A 356 -43.29 -9.69 11.05
N LEU A 357 -43.11 -8.88 10.01
CA LEU A 357 -43.68 -9.07 8.67
C LEU A 357 -42.78 -9.94 7.80
N ASN A 358 -43.31 -10.37 6.65
CA ASN A 358 -42.57 -11.21 5.72
C ASN A 358 -42.16 -10.41 4.47
N PRO A 359 -40.87 -10.10 4.29
CA PRO A 359 -40.36 -9.27 3.17
C PRO A 359 -40.45 -9.92 1.78
N ASN A 360 -41.19 -11.01 1.68
CA ASN A 360 -41.45 -11.76 0.46
C ASN A 360 -42.97 -11.95 0.22
N ASP A 361 -43.84 -11.29 0.97
CA ASP A 361 -45.30 -11.38 0.89
C ASP A 361 -46.01 -10.02 0.89
N ASN A 362 -46.01 -9.39 -0.28
CA ASN A 362 -46.67 -8.09 -0.54
C ASN A 362 -48.16 -7.97 -0.17
N LEU A 363 -48.81 -9.07 0.22
CA LEU A 363 -50.18 -9.04 0.69
C LEU A 363 -50.26 -8.55 2.14
N ASP A 364 -49.21 -8.70 2.93
CA ASP A 364 -49.22 -8.36 4.34
C ASP A 364 -49.21 -6.84 4.60
N ALA A 365 -48.63 -6.00 3.72
CA ALA A 365 -48.77 -4.54 3.75
C ALA A 365 -50.23 -4.04 3.84
N SER A 366 -51.15 -4.80 3.25
CA SER A 366 -52.58 -4.46 3.18
C SER A 366 -53.40 -4.99 4.37
N LEU A 367 -52.80 -5.80 5.24
CA LEU A 367 -53.43 -6.31 6.45
C LEU A 367 -53.46 -5.23 7.53
N ASP A 368 -54.38 -5.39 8.47
CA ASP A 368 -54.59 -4.54 9.65
C ASP A 368 -54.50 -5.45 10.87
N PHE A 369 -53.32 -5.50 11.49
CA PHE A 369 -52.95 -6.53 12.47
C PHE A 369 -53.63 -6.35 13.82
N ASP A 370 -53.77 -5.11 14.28
CA ASP A 370 -54.42 -4.77 15.54
C ASP A 370 -55.89 -4.34 15.40
N ASN A 371 -56.40 -4.26 14.17
CA ASN A 371 -57.78 -3.96 13.79
C ASN A 371 -58.21 -2.54 14.16
N ASP A 372 -57.31 -1.58 14.07
CA ASP A 372 -57.53 -0.18 14.42
C ASP A 372 -58.00 0.69 13.22
N GLY A 373 -57.90 0.14 12.01
CA GLY A 373 -58.28 0.76 10.76
C GLY A 373 -57.12 1.26 9.89
N LEU A 374 -55.86 1.11 10.32
CA LEU A 374 -54.66 1.31 9.50
C LEU A 374 -54.16 -0.02 8.94
N SER A 375 -53.71 -0.03 7.69
CA SER A 375 -52.95 -1.17 7.17
C SER A 375 -51.49 -1.08 7.61
N ASN A 376 -50.78 -2.19 7.59
CA ASN A 376 -49.35 -2.26 7.92
C ASN A 376 -48.49 -1.26 7.13
N TYR A 377 -48.80 -1.02 5.84
CA TYR A 377 -48.17 0.04 5.06
C TYR A 377 -48.48 1.45 5.60
N GLN A 378 -49.72 1.71 6.03
CA GLN A 378 -50.08 2.99 6.62
C GLN A 378 -49.39 3.19 7.98
N GLU A 379 -49.25 2.12 8.75
CA GLU A 379 -48.51 2.09 10.01
C GLU A 379 -47.04 2.50 9.80
N PHE A 380 -46.38 1.90 8.80
CA PHE A 380 -45.04 2.32 8.36
C PHE A 380 -44.99 3.81 7.99
N LEU A 381 -45.94 4.30 7.18
CA LEU A 381 -45.99 5.70 6.76
C LEU A 381 -46.20 6.70 7.91
N TYR A 382 -46.99 6.34 8.90
CA TYR A 382 -47.30 7.19 10.06
C TYR A 382 -46.40 6.91 11.27
N ASN A 383 -45.50 5.93 11.17
CA ASN A 383 -44.58 5.51 12.22
C ASN A 383 -45.32 5.10 13.51
N THR A 384 -46.46 4.43 13.35
CA THR A 384 -47.26 3.80 14.42
C THR A 384 -46.89 2.32 14.54
N LEU A 385 -47.46 1.62 15.53
CA LEU A 385 -47.04 0.26 15.91
C LEU A 385 -48.02 -0.81 15.43
N ILE A 386 -47.56 -1.70 14.53
CA ILE A 386 -48.35 -2.74 13.82
C ILE A 386 -49.23 -3.64 14.69
N ASN A 387 -48.91 -3.72 15.98
CA ASN A 387 -49.55 -4.59 16.96
C ASN A 387 -50.15 -3.84 18.15
N ASN A 388 -50.28 -2.52 18.05
CA ASN A 388 -50.79 -1.67 19.11
C ASN A 388 -51.65 -0.53 18.55
N SER A 389 -52.96 -0.75 18.66
CA SER A 389 -53.99 0.14 18.10
C SER A 389 -53.99 1.57 18.62
N ASP A 390 -53.19 1.90 19.64
CA ASP A 390 -53.13 3.20 20.34
C ASP A 390 -51.65 3.41 20.72
N THR A 391 -50.87 3.94 19.78
CA THR A 391 -49.41 4.01 19.88
C THR A 391 -48.96 4.93 21.02
N ASP A 392 -49.66 6.05 21.24
CA ASP A 392 -49.30 7.04 22.26
C ASP A 392 -49.98 6.84 23.63
N GLY A 393 -50.99 5.97 23.69
CA GLY A 393 -51.67 5.54 24.91
C GLY A 393 -52.70 6.53 25.44
N ASP A 394 -53.25 7.41 24.60
CA ASP A 394 -54.22 8.42 25.00
C ASP A 394 -55.70 7.97 24.94
N ASN A 395 -55.92 6.70 24.57
CA ASN A 395 -57.21 5.99 24.41
C ASN A 395 -57.96 6.28 23.10
N TYR A 396 -57.35 6.96 22.13
CA TYR A 396 -57.83 6.97 20.75
C TYR A 396 -56.95 6.05 19.92
N SER A 397 -57.56 5.40 18.91
CA SER A 397 -56.76 4.54 18.05
C SER A 397 -56.05 5.32 16.97
N ASP A 398 -54.88 4.86 16.55
CA ASP A 398 -54.05 5.55 15.56
C ASP A 398 -54.86 5.81 14.27
N GLY A 399 -55.63 4.80 13.83
CA GLY A 399 -56.56 4.92 12.69
C GLY A 399 -57.67 5.95 12.88
N VAL A 400 -58.19 6.14 14.10
CA VAL A 400 -59.17 7.19 14.39
C VAL A 400 -58.51 8.56 14.30
N GLU A 401 -57.32 8.70 14.86
CA GLU A 401 -56.57 9.95 14.90
C GLU A 401 -56.17 10.42 13.51
N ILE A 402 -55.59 9.54 12.71
CA ILE A 402 -55.28 9.80 11.30
C ILE A 402 -56.54 10.20 10.51
N SER A 403 -57.68 9.53 10.75
CA SER A 403 -58.93 9.85 10.06
C SER A 403 -59.50 11.23 10.40
N ILE A 404 -59.21 11.74 11.61
CA ILE A 404 -59.66 13.04 12.12
C ILE A 404 -58.59 14.13 11.91
N GLY A 405 -57.35 13.73 11.58
CA GLY A 405 -56.21 14.61 11.35
C GLY A 405 -55.50 15.05 12.62
N THR A 406 -55.51 14.21 13.66
CA THR A 406 -54.68 14.37 14.86
C THR A 406 -53.40 13.51 14.78
N ASP A 407 -52.44 13.77 15.66
CA ASP A 407 -51.12 13.15 15.67
C ASP A 407 -51.11 11.90 16.58
N PRO A 408 -51.04 10.67 16.02
CA PRO A 408 -51.14 9.42 16.78
C PRO A 408 -49.91 9.07 17.62
N LEU A 409 -48.87 9.91 17.57
CA LEU A 409 -47.64 9.74 18.34
C LEU A 409 -47.55 10.74 19.50
N ASN A 410 -48.62 11.48 19.76
CA ASN A 410 -48.63 12.58 20.72
C ASN A 410 -49.88 12.55 21.60
N PRO A 411 -49.75 12.11 22.87
CA PRO A 411 -50.91 11.84 23.72
C PRO A 411 -51.66 13.11 24.19
N ASP A 412 -51.17 14.29 23.83
CA ASP A 412 -51.86 15.57 24.00
C ASP A 412 -52.67 15.99 22.76
N SER A 413 -52.61 15.21 21.69
CA SER A 413 -53.22 15.46 20.39
C SER A 413 -54.39 14.52 20.09
N TYR A 414 -55.40 14.47 20.95
CA TYR A 414 -56.59 13.64 20.71
C TYR A 414 -57.74 14.38 20.00
N PRO A 415 -58.69 13.62 19.42
CA PRO A 415 -60.02 14.11 19.01
C PRO A 415 -60.71 14.96 20.09
N GLN A 416 -60.81 16.26 19.84
CA GLN A 416 -61.48 17.20 20.75
C GLN A 416 -63.01 17.15 20.56
N ILE A 417 -63.75 16.91 21.65
CA ILE A 417 -65.22 17.02 21.63
C ILE A 417 -65.59 18.45 21.23
N THR A 418 -66.28 18.61 20.12
CA THR A 418 -66.63 19.95 19.63
C THR A 418 -67.80 20.53 20.44
N ASN A 419 -67.94 21.87 20.44
CA ASN A 419 -69.12 22.54 21.02
C ASN A 419 -70.44 22.02 20.43
N GLN A 420 -70.40 21.50 19.20
CA GLN A 420 -71.57 20.92 18.53
C GLN A 420 -71.94 19.55 19.12
N ASP A 421 -70.95 18.71 19.45
CA ASP A 421 -71.17 17.43 20.12
C ASP A 421 -71.70 17.61 21.54
N ILE A 422 -71.17 18.59 22.27
CA ILE A 422 -71.70 19.01 23.59
C ILE A 422 -73.14 19.48 23.47
N PHE A 423 -73.47 20.26 22.45
CA PHE A 423 -74.82 20.76 22.24
C PHE A 423 -75.81 19.64 21.95
N ILE A 424 -75.42 18.64 21.15
CA ILE A 424 -76.22 17.44 20.87
C ILE A 424 -76.43 16.64 22.16
N LEU A 425 -75.38 16.41 22.95
CA LEU A 425 -75.47 15.66 24.21
C LEU A 425 -76.42 16.34 25.20
N ILE A 426 -76.28 17.66 25.39
CA ILE A 426 -77.16 18.48 26.23
C ILE A 426 -78.61 18.41 25.71
N SER A 427 -78.82 18.48 24.39
CA SER A 427 -80.14 18.41 23.79
C SER A 427 -80.82 17.07 24.06
N VAL A 428 -80.10 15.95 23.93
CA VAL A 428 -80.59 14.61 24.26
C VAL A 428 -80.91 14.50 25.75
N MET A 429 -80.04 15.01 26.62
CA MET A 429 -80.26 14.99 28.08
C MET A 429 -81.51 15.80 28.48
N ILE A 430 -81.73 16.97 27.87
CA ILE A 430 -82.94 17.79 28.07
C ILE A 430 -84.19 17.03 27.64
N ILE A 431 -84.16 16.32 26.50
CA ILE A 431 -85.30 15.53 26.02
C ILE A 431 -85.61 14.39 27.01
N VAL A 432 -84.59 13.67 27.49
CA VAL A 432 -84.77 12.59 28.48
C VAL A 432 -85.36 13.13 29.79
N LEU A 433 -84.85 14.24 30.30
CA LEU A 433 -85.39 14.90 31.50
C LEU A 433 -86.81 15.43 31.30
N ALA A 434 -87.13 15.94 30.10
CA ALA A 434 -88.48 16.36 29.74
C ALA A 434 -89.46 15.17 29.75
N VAL A 435 -89.05 14.01 29.21
CA VAL A 435 -89.86 12.78 29.22
C VAL A 435 -90.07 12.28 30.66
N LEU A 436 -89.02 12.25 31.49
CA LEU A 436 -89.11 11.82 32.88
C LEU A 436 -89.99 12.77 33.72
N SER A 437 -89.83 14.09 33.55
CA SER A 437 -90.64 15.09 34.26
C SER A 437 -92.10 15.08 33.82
N PHE A 438 -92.38 14.89 32.53
CA PHE A 438 -93.75 14.72 32.04
C PHE A 438 -94.43 13.50 32.68
N ASN A 439 -93.72 12.37 32.73
CA ASN A 439 -94.23 11.16 33.40
C ASN A 439 -94.49 11.39 34.90
N PHE A 440 -93.62 12.12 35.59
CA PHE A 440 -93.80 12.50 37.00
C PHE A 440 -95.02 13.42 37.21
N ILE A 441 -95.20 14.44 36.36
CA ILE A 441 -96.34 15.36 36.41
C ILE A 441 -97.65 14.60 36.15
N VAL A 442 -97.68 13.69 35.18
CA VAL A 442 -98.85 12.84 34.90
C VAL A 442 -99.18 11.97 36.12
N SER A 443 -98.16 11.43 36.81
CA SER A 443 -98.33 10.66 38.05
C SER A 443 -98.93 11.52 39.18
N LEU A 444 -98.40 12.73 39.41
CA LEU A 444 -98.93 13.71 40.37
C LEU A 444 -100.35 14.16 40.05
N TYR A 445 -100.68 14.38 38.77
CA TYR A 445 -102.03 14.73 38.34
C TYR A 445 -103.01 13.58 38.60
N ARG A 446 -102.62 12.33 38.31
CA ARG A 446 -103.40 11.14 38.68
C ARG A 446 -103.60 11.03 40.19
N PHE A 447 -102.58 11.33 40.98
CA PHE A 447 -102.66 11.36 42.44
C PHE A 447 -103.60 12.45 42.96
N LYS A 448 -103.46 13.70 42.48
CA LYS A 448 -104.34 14.83 42.85
C LYS A 448 -105.79 14.60 42.45
N LYS A 449 -106.04 13.99 41.27
CA LYS A 449 -107.39 13.61 40.83
C LYS A 449 -108.01 12.55 41.74
N LYS A 450 -107.24 11.54 42.17
CA LYS A 450 -107.67 10.57 43.19
C LYS A 450 -107.92 11.24 44.55
N PHE A 451 -107.05 12.14 44.99
CA PHE A 451 -107.17 12.87 46.26
C PHE A 451 -108.38 13.82 46.28
N SER A 452 -108.66 14.55 45.18
CA SER A 452 -109.84 15.43 45.09
C SER A 452 -111.17 14.67 45.12
N LYS A 453 -111.21 13.45 44.57
CA LYS A 453 -112.35 12.52 44.72
C LYS A 453 -112.53 12.05 46.16
N PHE A 454 -111.46 12.01 46.94
CA PHE A 454 -111.48 11.64 48.36
C PHE A 454 -111.98 12.79 49.25
N VAL A 455 -111.57 14.03 48.96
CA VAL A 455 -111.97 15.23 49.74
C VAL A 455 -113.42 15.66 49.47
N LYS A 456 -113.97 15.46 48.26
CA LYS A 456 -115.39 15.71 47.96
C LYS A 456 -116.37 14.69 48.58
N LYS A 457 -115.87 13.69 49.32
CA LYS A 457 -116.65 12.62 49.95
C LYS A 457 -116.75 12.76 51.48
N LYS A 458 -116.35 13.89 52.05
CA LYS A 458 -116.59 14.24 53.45
C LYS A 458 -117.61 15.36 53.57
#